data_AF-A0A1B7N8D3-F1
#
_entry.id   AF-A0A1B7N8D3-F1
#
_cell.length_a   1.000
_cell.length_b   1.000
_cell.length_c   1.000
_cell.angle_alpha   90.00
_cell.angle_beta   90.00
_cell.angle_gamma   90.00
#
_symmetry.space_group_name_H-M   'P 1'
#
loop_
_entity.id
_entity.type
_entity.pdbx_description
1 polymer ?
#
loop_
_entity_poly.entity_id
_entity_poly.type
_entity_poly.pdbx_seq_one_letter_code
_entity_poly.pdbx_strand_id
1 'polypeptide(L)'
;RSRYETFPSPEEEAKYWCISARYRRHLAHSSARRPPHETSEIPLVTYYTPRLLPQYRDVRYCDQESGEFIISARTFCKWHRMVFRGSRHPTLAQATQRMKYHSHRDLREIQRIARLLSDEEVFRIHQLWSPKYSKMWKQWLDNKGPDIAIVFE
;
A
#
# COMPACT_ATOMS: atom_id res chain seq x y z
N ARG A 1 41.74 14.58 -32.74
CA ARG A 1 40.44 14.85 -33.41
C ARG A 1 39.33 14.34 -32.49
N SER A 2 38.58 15.24 -31.87
CA SER A 2 37.57 14.93 -30.84
C SER A 2 36.33 14.31 -31.50
N ARG A 3 35.88 13.14 -31.01
CA ARG A 3 34.76 12.34 -31.55
C ARG A 3 33.57 12.37 -30.59
N TYR A 4 32.97 13.53 -30.41
CA TYR A 4 31.68 13.65 -29.73
C TYR A 4 30.79 14.53 -30.57
N GLU A 5 30.24 13.96 -31.65
CA GLU A 5 29.13 14.57 -32.35
C GLU A 5 27.87 14.24 -31.55
N THR A 6 27.47 15.16 -30.66
CA THR A 6 26.28 15.03 -29.83
C THR A 6 24.99 15.02 -30.67
N PHE A 7 25.05 15.47 -31.92
CA PHE A 7 23.93 15.52 -32.85
C PHE A 7 24.27 14.82 -34.17
N PRO A 8 23.37 13.95 -34.69
CA PRO A 8 23.55 13.23 -35.96
C PRO A 8 23.68 14.13 -37.20
N SER A 9 23.16 15.36 -37.15
CA SER A 9 23.17 16.31 -38.27
C SER A 9 23.16 17.76 -37.75
N PRO A 10 23.76 18.71 -38.50
CA PRO A 10 23.72 20.13 -38.16
C PRO A 10 22.30 20.72 -38.16
N GLU A 11 21.38 20.14 -38.94
CA GLU A 11 19.97 20.57 -38.94
C GLU A 11 19.26 20.17 -37.64
N GLU A 12 19.59 19.00 -37.09
CA GLU A 12 19.04 18.54 -35.82
C GLU A 12 19.58 19.36 -34.64
N GLU A 13 20.86 19.72 -34.69
CA GLU A 13 21.45 20.66 -33.73
C GLU A 13 20.75 22.02 -33.78
N ALA A 14 20.51 22.57 -34.98
CA ALA A 14 19.79 23.85 -35.14
C ALA A 14 18.35 23.76 -34.59
N LYS A 15 17.66 22.65 -34.84
CA LYS A 15 16.31 22.40 -34.30
C LYS A 15 16.32 22.32 -32.78
N TYR A 16 17.30 21.63 -32.20
CA TYR A 16 17.49 21.56 -30.75
C TYR A 16 17.70 22.96 -30.14
N TRP A 17 18.56 23.79 -30.74
CA TRP A 17 18.83 25.15 -30.25
C TRP A 17 17.60 26.06 -30.36
N CYS A 18 16.83 25.96 -31.44
CA CYS A 18 15.57 26.71 -31.59
C CYS A 18 14.53 26.35 -30.52
N ILE A 19 14.35 25.06 -30.24
CA ILE A 19 13.42 24.58 -29.21
C ILE A 19 13.91 25.03 -27.83
N SER A 20 15.19 24.83 -27.53
CA SER A 20 15.81 25.20 -26.26
C SER A 20 15.72 26.71 -25.99
N ALA A 21 15.92 27.56 -27.00
CA ALA A 21 15.74 29.00 -26.88
C ALA A 21 14.31 29.39 -26.52
N ARG A 22 13.30 28.69 -27.07
CA ARG A 22 11.88 28.91 -26.73
C ARG A 22 11.58 28.55 -25.28
N TYR A 23 12.08 27.40 -24.80
CA TYR A 23 11.93 27.01 -23.39
C TYR A 23 12.68 27.94 -22.45
N ARG A 24 13.87 28.41 -22.83
CA ARG A 24 14.65 29.36 -22.04
C ARG A 24 13.92 30.70 -21.85
N ARG A 25 13.20 31.20 -22.87
CA ARG A 25 12.35 32.39 -22.75
C ARG A 25 11.15 32.16 -21.83
N HIS A 26 10.51 30.99 -21.90
CA HIS A 26 9.43 30.63 -20.99
C HIS A 26 9.89 30.55 -19.53
N LEU A 27 11.07 29.98 -19.27
CA LEU A 27 11.63 29.86 -17.94
C LEU A 27 12.30 31.15 -17.43
N ALA A 28 12.62 32.10 -18.31
CA ALA A 28 13.19 33.40 -17.92
C ALA A 28 12.23 34.23 -17.07
N HIS A 29 10.91 34.03 -17.19
CA HIS A 29 9.92 34.65 -16.30
C HIS A 29 10.05 34.22 -14.82
N SER A 30 10.70 33.08 -14.56
CA SER A 30 10.97 32.55 -13.22
C SER A 30 12.44 32.72 -12.79
N SER A 31 13.16 33.65 -13.43
CA SER A 31 14.49 34.04 -12.97
C SER A 31 14.39 34.81 -11.66
N ALA A 32 14.78 34.18 -10.55
CA ALA A 32 15.02 34.84 -9.27
C ALA A 32 16.21 35.83 -9.29
N ARG A 33 16.72 36.18 -10.48
CA ARG A 33 17.83 37.13 -10.70
C ARG A 33 17.36 38.42 -11.34
N ARG A 34 16.19 38.95 -10.96
CA ARG A 34 15.97 40.39 -11.17
C ARG A 34 17.00 41.10 -10.29
N PRO A 35 17.88 41.96 -10.84
CA PRO A 35 18.65 42.84 -9.98
C PRO A 35 17.63 43.66 -9.18
N PRO A 36 17.77 43.76 -7.84
CA PRO A 36 16.90 44.63 -7.10
C PRO A 36 17.14 46.04 -7.64
N HIS A 37 16.11 46.62 -8.26
CA HIS A 37 16.05 48.06 -8.32
C HIS A 37 16.21 48.57 -6.88
N GLU A 38 17.13 49.50 -6.75
CA GLU A 38 17.43 50.30 -5.56
C GLU A 38 16.17 50.53 -4.72
N THR A 39 16.30 50.37 -3.39
CA THR A 39 15.27 50.55 -2.33
C THR A 39 14.45 49.35 -1.88
N SER A 40 15.06 48.18 -1.66
CA SER A 40 14.46 47.22 -0.73
C SER A 40 15.54 46.68 0.19
N GLU A 41 15.51 47.13 1.45
CA GLU A 41 16.26 46.51 2.54
C GLU A 41 15.96 45.00 2.53
N ILE A 42 16.94 44.23 2.08
CA ILE A 42 16.86 42.78 2.14
C ILE A 42 17.06 42.43 3.62
N PRO A 43 16.05 41.86 4.31
CA PRO A 43 16.21 41.52 5.71
C PRO A 43 17.34 40.50 5.84
N LEU A 44 18.33 40.82 6.68
CA LEU A 44 19.41 39.90 7.03
C LEU A 44 18.78 38.70 7.76
N VAL A 45 18.64 37.57 7.06
CA VAL A 45 18.13 36.34 7.65
C VAL A 45 19.21 35.76 8.56
N THR A 46 19.09 35.95 9.87
CA THR A 46 20.07 35.53 10.88
C THR A 46 20.11 34.02 11.09
N TYR A 47 19.05 33.29 10.75
CA TYR A 47 19.03 31.83 10.76
C TYR A 47 18.05 31.30 9.72
N TYR A 48 18.52 30.35 8.91
CA TYR A 48 17.69 29.63 7.96
C TYR A 48 17.24 28.31 8.60
N THR A 49 15.97 28.22 8.98
CA THR A 49 15.37 26.93 9.35
C THR A 49 14.86 26.28 8.06
N PRO A 50 15.51 25.24 7.52
CA PRO A 50 15.01 24.56 6.34
C PRO A 50 13.61 24.03 6.64
N ARG A 51 12.64 24.34 5.78
CA ARG A 51 11.33 23.69 5.85
C ARG A 51 11.57 22.20 5.69
N LEU A 52 11.10 21.40 6.66
CA LEU A 52 11.06 19.96 6.53
C LEU A 52 10.46 19.63 5.15
N LEU A 53 11.14 18.75 4.41
CA LEU A 53 10.74 18.40 3.04
C LEU A 53 9.24 18.05 3.05
N PRO A 54 8.43 18.57 2.10
CA PRO A 54 7.04 18.16 2.02
C PRO A 54 6.96 16.63 1.90
N GLN A 55 5.93 16.03 2.49
CA GLN A 55 5.71 14.57 2.63
C GLN A 55 5.59 13.80 1.30
N TYR A 56 6.04 14.32 0.17
CA TYR A 56 6.01 13.62 -1.11
C TYR A 56 7.01 12.45 -1.20
N ARG A 57 7.95 12.36 -0.23
CA ARG A 57 8.83 11.18 -0.05
C ARG A 57 8.35 10.20 1.02
N ASP A 58 7.29 10.55 1.77
CA ASP A 58 6.54 9.54 2.49
C ASP A 58 5.71 8.81 1.45
N VAL A 59 6.36 7.88 0.73
CA VAL A 59 5.66 6.68 0.32
C VAL A 59 5.14 6.13 1.63
N ARG A 60 3.90 6.50 1.98
CA ARG A 60 3.16 5.80 3.00
C ARG A 60 3.15 4.37 2.49
N TYR A 61 4.04 3.55 3.02
CA TYR A 61 3.69 2.17 3.27
C TYR A 61 2.47 2.32 4.16
N CYS A 62 1.31 2.40 3.51
CA CYS A 62 0.05 2.25 4.18
C CYS A 62 0.18 0.82 4.68
N ASP A 63 0.61 0.69 5.94
CA ASP A 63 0.74 -0.59 6.59
C ASP A 63 -0.64 -1.19 6.45
N GLN A 64 -0.75 -2.08 5.47
CA GLN A 64 -2.04 -2.64 5.14
C GLN A 64 -2.56 -3.29 6.42
N GLU A 65 -1.70 -3.79 7.29
CA GLU A 65 -2.00 -4.37 8.60
C GLU A 65 -2.70 -3.42 9.60
N SER A 66 -2.53 -2.09 9.49
CA SER A 66 -3.12 -1.12 10.44
C SER A 66 -4.57 -0.74 10.12
N GLY A 67 -5.08 -1.11 8.94
CA GLY A 67 -6.48 -0.83 8.59
C GLY A 67 -7.43 -1.76 9.34
N GLU A 68 -8.38 -1.18 10.09
CA GLU A 68 -9.49 -1.90 10.71
C GLU A 68 -10.16 -2.81 9.68
N PHE A 69 -10.13 -4.13 9.92
CA PHE A 69 -10.64 -5.11 8.97
C PHE A 69 -11.71 -5.97 9.62
N ILE A 70 -12.94 -5.88 9.10
CA ILE A 70 -14.10 -6.56 9.65
C ILE A 70 -14.68 -7.49 8.58
N ILE A 71 -14.94 -8.74 8.96
CA ILE A 71 -15.63 -9.71 8.12
C ILE A 71 -17.04 -9.96 8.65
N SER A 72 -17.92 -10.49 7.82
CA SER A 72 -19.25 -10.91 8.30
C SER A 72 -19.15 -12.20 9.13
N ALA A 73 -20.04 -12.36 10.12
CA ALA A 73 -20.16 -13.61 10.88
C ALA A 73 -20.41 -14.84 9.98
N ARG A 74 -21.16 -14.66 8.89
CA ARG A 74 -21.42 -15.70 7.89
C ARG A 74 -20.13 -16.14 7.20
N THR A 75 -19.27 -15.19 6.83
CA THR A 75 -17.94 -15.47 6.25
C THR A 75 -17.09 -16.29 7.21
N PHE A 76 -17.11 -15.95 8.50
CA PHE A 76 -16.39 -16.70 9.53
C PHE A 76 -16.93 -18.13 9.67
N CYS A 77 -18.25 -18.32 9.75
CA CYS A 77 -18.86 -19.64 9.80
C CYS A 77 -18.51 -20.48 8.55
N LYS A 78 -18.52 -19.86 7.37
CA LYS A 78 -18.15 -20.51 6.10
C LYS A 78 -16.71 -20.99 6.12
N TRP A 79 -15.78 -20.11 6.44
CA TRP A 79 -14.37 -20.46 6.59
C TRP A 79 -14.17 -21.59 7.61
N HIS A 80 -14.84 -21.52 8.77
CA HIS A 80 -14.71 -22.54 9.79
C HIS A 80 -15.21 -23.92 9.31
N ARG A 81 -16.25 -23.97 8.47
CA ARG A 81 -16.70 -25.21 7.82
C ARG A 81 -15.71 -25.77 6.82
N MET A 82 -15.00 -24.89 6.11
CA MET A 82 -13.97 -25.29 5.14
C MET A 82 -12.71 -25.81 5.82
N VAL A 83 -12.29 -25.19 6.92
CA VAL A 83 -10.99 -25.45 7.57
C VAL A 83 -11.05 -26.57 8.61
N PHE A 84 -12.13 -26.66 9.38
CA PHE A 84 -12.25 -27.62 10.47
C PHE A 84 -13.21 -28.75 10.11
N ARG A 85 -12.78 -29.98 10.36
CA ARG A 85 -13.61 -31.18 10.17
C ARG A 85 -14.61 -31.33 11.32
N GLY A 86 -15.82 -31.77 11.02
CA GLY A 86 -16.82 -32.17 12.01
C GLY A 86 -18.17 -31.52 11.74
N SER A 87 -19.15 -31.80 12.62
CA SER A 87 -20.49 -31.20 12.57
C SER A 87 -20.62 -29.98 13.50
N ARG A 88 -19.69 -29.79 14.43
CA ARG A 88 -19.69 -28.69 15.39
C ARG A 88 -19.06 -27.45 14.78
N HIS A 89 -19.90 -26.59 14.22
CA HIS A 89 -19.51 -25.29 13.68
C HIS A 89 -20.16 -24.16 14.50
N PRO A 90 -19.48 -23.00 14.63
CA PRO A 90 -20.01 -21.89 15.38
C PRO A 90 -21.33 -21.38 14.76
N THR A 91 -22.27 -21.02 15.62
CA THR A 91 -23.45 -20.24 15.22
C THR A 91 -23.04 -18.80 14.90
N LEU A 92 -23.94 -18.02 14.29
CA LEU A 92 -23.65 -16.61 13.95
C LEU A 92 -23.27 -15.78 15.19
N ALA A 93 -23.96 -16.00 16.32
CA ALA A 93 -23.64 -15.31 17.59
C ALA A 93 -22.29 -15.76 18.19
N GLN A 94 -21.93 -17.04 18.06
CA GLN A 94 -20.62 -17.52 18.49
C GLN A 94 -19.51 -17.02 17.57
N ALA A 95 -19.79 -16.89 16.27
CA ALA A 95 -18.83 -16.36 15.30
C ALA A 95 -18.48 -14.90 15.61
N THR A 96 -19.46 -14.04 15.89
CA THR A 96 -19.19 -12.64 16.27
C THR A 96 -18.34 -12.52 17.52
N GLN A 97 -18.54 -13.41 18.51
CA GLN A 97 -17.68 -13.47 19.69
C GLN A 97 -16.27 -13.96 19.35
N ARG A 98 -16.15 -15.05 18.57
CA ARG A 98 -14.86 -15.65 18.22
C ARG A 98 -13.99 -14.76 17.34
N MET A 99 -14.60 -13.99 16.45
CA MET A 99 -13.89 -13.04 15.58
C MET A 99 -13.07 -12.01 16.36
N LYS A 100 -13.45 -11.68 17.60
CA LYS A 100 -12.70 -10.72 18.45
C LYS A 100 -11.32 -11.24 18.88
N TYR A 101 -11.11 -12.56 18.85
CA TYR A 101 -9.84 -13.18 19.23
C TYR A 101 -8.88 -13.34 18.04
N HIS A 102 -9.25 -12.84 16.86
CA HIS A 102 -8.45 -12.94 15.65
C HIS A 102 -7.85 -11.58 15.30
N SER A 103 -6.57 -11.56 14.93
CA SER A 103 -5.92 -10.33 14.44
C SER A 103 -6.55 -9.86 13.12
N HIS A 104 -6.38 -8.60 12.74
CA HIS A 104 -6.84 -8.12 11.43
C HIS A 104 -6.20 -8.91 10.27
N ARG A 105 -4.95 -9.38 10.45
CA ARG A 105 -4.26 -10.23 9.48
C ARG A 105 -4.94 -11.60 9.35
N ASP A 106 -5.39 -12.18 10.47
CA ASP A 106 -6.19 -13.41 10.48
C ASP A 106 -7.50 -13.20 9.73
N LEU A 107 -8.24 -12.13 10.04
CA LEU A 107 -9.55 -11.88 9.46
C LEU A 107 -9.47 -11.72 7.93
N ARG A 108 -8.40 -11.13 7.41
CA ARG A 108 -8.11 -11.06 5.97
C ARG A 108 -7.91 -12.41 5.36
N GLU A 109 -7.10 -13.24 6.00
CA GLU A 109 -6.82 -14.57 5.50
C GLU A 109 -8.05 -15.47 5.57
N ILE A 110 -8.83 -15.35 6.65
CA ILE A 110 -10.15 -15.98 6.79
C ILE A 110 -11.05 -15.58 5.62
N GLN A 111 -11.15 -14.29 5.28
CA GLN A 111 -11.92 -13.84 4.14
C GLN A 111 -11.37 -14.35 2.80
N ARG A 112 -10.04 -14.39 2.64
CA ARG A 112 -9.38 -14.92 1.44
C ARG A 112 -9.76 -16.38 1.21
N ILE A 113 -9.63 -17.22 2.24
CA ILE A 113 -9.98 -18.65 2.18
C ILE A 113 -11.48 -18.81 1.97
N ALA A 114 -12.32 -18.04 2.67
CA ALA A 114 -13.78 -18.09 2.53
C ALA A 114 -14.27 -17.74 1.12
N ARG A 115 -13.49 -17.01 0.32
CA ARG A 115 -13.79 -16.67 -1.07
C ARG A 115 -13.47 -17.77 -2.07
N LEU A 116 -12.68 -18.78 -1.68
CA LEU A 116 -12.23 -19.85 -2.59
C LEU A 116 -13.33 -20.84 -2.97
N LEU A 117 -14.39 -20.92 -2.17
CA LEU A 117 -15.60 -21.68 -2.49
C LEU A 117 -16.80 -20.76 -2.48
N SER A 118 -17.83 -21.10 -3.24
CA SER A 118 -19.13 -20.45 -3.14
C SER A 118 -19.84 -20.81 -1.83
N ASP A 119 -20.83 -20.01 -1.43
CA ASP A 119 -21.65 -20.32 -0.25
C ASP A 119 -22.42 -21.63 -0.45
N GLU A 120 -22.91 -21.87 -1.66
CA GLU A 120 -23.67 -23.07 -2.01
C GLU A 120 -22.83 -24.33 -1.81
N GLU A 121 -21.58 -24.34 -2.28
CA GLU A 121 -20.69 -25.50 -2.12
C GLU A 121 -20.38 -25.80 -0.65
N VAL A 122 -20.25 -24.77 0.21
CA VAL A 122 -19.85 -24.95 1.61
C VAL A 122 -21.04 -25.32 2.50
N PHE A 123 -22.22 -24.77 2.24
CA PHE A 123 -23.41 -25.00 3.07
C PHE A 123 -24.31 -26.13 2.57
N ARG A 124 -23.99 -26.76 1.43
CA ARG A 124 -24.66 -27.99 0.98
C ARG A 124 -24.49 -29.12 1.99
N ILE A 125 -25.59 -29.81 2.27
CA ILE A 125 -25.69 -30.89 3.27
C ILE A 125 -24.73 -32.06 2.97
N HIS A 126 -24.38 -32.28 1.70
CA HIS A 126 -23.56 -33.41 1.25
C HIS A 126 -22.14 -33.06 0.82
N GLN A 127 -21.64 -31.85 1.14
CA GLN A 127 -20.27 -31.52 0.78
C GLN A 127 -19.28 -32.32 1.65
N LEU A 128 -18.46 -33.14 1.01
CA LEU A 128 -17.34 -33.81 1.67
C LEU A 128 -16.30 -32.76 2.08
N TRP A 129 -16.02 -32.70 3.38
CA TRP A 129 -14.96 -31.83 3.91
C TRP A 129 -13.62 -32.17 3.24
N SER A 130 -12.89 -31.14 2.80
CA SER A 130 -11.57 -31.29 2.16
C SER A 130 -10.46 -30.77 3.07
N PRO A 131 -9.37 -31.54 3.29
CA PRO A 131 -8.24 -31.08 4.08
C PRO A 131 -7.44 -29.96 3.41
N LYS A 132 -7.71 -29.64 2.12
CA LYS A 132 -7.00 -28.62 1.36
C LYS A 132 -6.97 -27.26 2.08
N TYR A 133 -8.12 -26.77 2.51
CA TYR A 133 -8.22 -25.46 3.17
C TYR A 133 -7.66 -25.49 4.59
N SER A 134 -7.75 -26.64 5.26
CA SER A 134 -7.10 -26.87 6.55
C SER A 134 -5.58 -26.74 6.46
N LYS A 135 -4.98 -27.33 5.42
CA LYS A 135 -3.54 -27.20 5.14
C LYS A 135 -3.15 -25.76 4.81
N MET A 136 -3.93 -25.05 4.00
CA MET A 136 -3.70 -23.64 3.69
C MET A 136 -3.70 -22.77 4.94
N TRP A 137 -4.68 -22.99 5.83
CA TRP A 137 -4.76 -22.25 7.09
C TRP A 137 -3.58 -22.55 8.02
N LYS A 138 -3.19 -23.82 8.16
CA LYS A 138 -1.99 -24.21 8.92
C LYS A 138 -0.72 -23.55 8.37
N GLN A 139 -0.50 -23.65 7.06
CA GLN A 139 0.68 -23.06 6.42
C GLN A 139 0.73 -21.54 6.62
N TRP A 140 -0.43 -20.87 6.58
CA TRP A 140 -0.49 -19.45 6.86
C TRP A 140 -0.14 -19.14 8.33
N LEU A 141 -0.65 -19.92 9.29
CA LEU A 141 -0.29 -19.77 10.71
C LEU A 141 1.22 -19.97 10.93
N ASP A 142 1.80 -20.98 10.29
CA ASP A 142 3.24 -21.27 10.38
C ASP A 142 4.09 -20.12 9.79
N ASN A 143 3.64 -19.53 8.67
CA ASN A 143 4.35 -18.44 7.99
C ASN A 143 4.14 -17.07 8.63
N LYS A 144 3.03 -16.86 9.34
CA LYS A 144 2.67 -15.55 9.92
C LYS A 144 3.67 -15.13 11.00
N GLY A 145 4.20 -16.08 11.76
CA GLY A 145 4.95 -15.82 12.99
C GLY A 145 4.02 -15.49 14.17
N PRO A 146 4.54 -15.43 15.41
CA PRO A 146 3.75 -15.09 16.58
C PRO A 146 3.24 -13.64 16.50
N ASP A 147 2.01 -13.42 16.97
CA ASP A 147 1.49 -12.05 17.18
C ASP A 147 2.26 -11.41 18.33
N ILE A 148 3.21 -10.52 18.01
CA ILE A 148 3.99 -9.79 19.00
C ILE A 148 3.08 -8.69 19.58
N ALA A 149 2.50 -8.93 20.75
CA ALA A 149 1.86 -7.88 21.54
C ALA A 149 2.95 -7.12 22.31
N ILE A 150 3.22 -5.87 21.92
CA ILE A 150 4.06 -4.97 22.74
C ILE A 150 3.16 -4.45 23.86
N VAL A 151 3.30 -5.02 25.05
CA VAL A 151 2.66 -4.50 26.27
C VAL A 151 3.61 -3.47 26.88
N PHE A 152 3.15 -2.23 27.02
CA PHE A 152 3.85 -1.22 27.82
C PHE A 152 3.36 -1.36 29.27
N GLU A 153 4.29 -1.63 30.18
CA GLU A 153 4.08 -1.53 31.64
C GLU A 153 4.25 -0.09 32.13
#